data_AF-A0A536PRX9-F1
#
_entry.id   AF-A0A536PRX9-F1
#
_cell.length_a   1.000
_cell.length_b   1.000
_cell.length_c   1.000
_cell.angle_alpha   90.00
_cell.angle_beta   90.00
_cell.angle_gamma   90.00
#
_symmetry.space_group_name_H-M   'P 1'
#
loop_
_entity.id
_entity.type
_entity.pdbx_description
1 polymer ?
#
loop_
_entity_poly.entity_id
_entity_poly.type
_entity_poly.pdbx_seq_one_letter_code
_entity_poly.pdbx_strand_id
1 'polypeptide(L)'
;QHAALRAVEGAELPPNMPCFRDPDNLIYGKAEAGGVVLGGYELNPSARWIDGVPWEHAGTSVTPDQRRFEPLLRGAARRFPFMSEAGIVKLVCHPDAMTPDANPLLGPVPGIRGLFIAAGLSLNGFGGAGGLGKSLTQLITTGESELDLYAYRPWRFGPVHRDHRYAAELAKEAYRYYYFLRYPYDADEWGRPRRTSALHHRTQDLGAVFGAKHGWERPEHFEPARPWQRAGADQRRFGWTRPPWFELQAEEHRAFRERVGIIDMTSFGKIELEGPGALPLLERVSGNLIARPVGSVVYTQLLDRRGGMAGDVTITRLGPHRFRLVTGAGYVNSDLGWLRLERREEDGPVEIRETTEELCVVGMWGPRARDVLEATTDDDVSEEGFPFMKARTIHVEGFEVFAQRVTYVGELGWEFYLEPAVAMQVWDRLMTAGQTSGIRPGGYRALDSLRMEKGYRYYGTDLTLLDNPLEAGLGFCVRFDKGDFNGREALKAAKTAGISRRLRTLLVGEQEYVTVYGGEAVYADGSIVGRLRSCAYGFTVGRNIAYSYLPVGLGPGARVEVDVFGRRVPADVSTDALLKREQLVGHDAKHVAS
;
A
#
# COMPACT_ATOMS: atom_id res chain seq x y z
N GLN A 1 4.65 29.85 -4.65
CA GLN A 1 4.91 31.25 -5.08
C GLN A 1 6.41 31.43 -5.31
N HIS A 2 6.83 32.45 -6.08
CA HIS A 2 8.24 32.75 -6.34
C HIS A 2 8.54 34.24 -6.23
N ALA A 3 9.62 34.60 -5.55
CA ALA A 3 10.16 35.96 -5.50
C ALA A 3 11.45 36.06 -6.31
N ALA A 4 11.50 37.04 -7.20
CA ALA A 4 12.74 37.51 -7.79
C ALA A 4 13.31 38.62 -6.90
N LEU A 5 14.51 38.41 -6.37
CA LEU A 5 15.21 39.31 -5.47
C LEU A 5 16.36 39.99 -6.21
N ARG A 6 16.58 41.28 -5.96
CA ARG A 6 17.71 42.04 -6.50
C ARG A 6 19.04 41.49 -6.00
N ALA A 7 20.08 41.71 -6.79
CA ALA A 7 21.45 41.59 -6.31
C ALA A 7 21.66 42.54 -5.12
N VAL A 8 22.41 42.08 -4.13
CA VAL A 8 22.87 42.89 -2.99
C VAL A 8 24.33 43.23 -3.28
N GLU A 9 24.67 44.52 -3.19
CA GLU A 9 26.01 45.01 -3.50
C GLU A 9 27.06 44.32 -2.63
N GLY A 10 28.07 43.72 -3.25
CA GLY A 10 29.12 42.97 -2.56
C GLY A 10 28.73 41.55 -2.13
N ALA A 11 27.51 41.10 -2.47
CA ALA A 11 27.02 39.74 -2.23
C ALA A 11 26.34 39.14 -3.49
N GLU A 12 26.79 39.56 -4.68
CA GLU A 12 26.22 39.10 -5.95
C GLU A 12 26.47 37.60 -6.17
N LEU A 13 25.44 36.88 -6.60
CA LEU A 13 25.54 35.46 -6.88
C LEU A 13 26.05 35.19 -8.30
N PRO A 14 27.03 34.29 -8.47
CA PRO A 14 27.59 34.00 -9.78
C PRO A 14 26.58 33.21 -10.64
N PRO A 15 26.55 33.42 -11.97
CA PRO A 15 25.59 32.75 -12.86
C PRO A 15 25.65 31.22 -12.86
N ASN A 16 26.81 30.65 -12.51
CA ASN A 16 27.04 29.21 -12.43
C ASN A 16 26.86 28.64 -11.01
N MET A 17 26.31 29.42 -10.07
CA MET A 17 25.98 28.92 -8.74
C MET A 17 25.00 27.74 -8.87
N PRO A 18 25.24 26.62 -8.19
CA PRO A 18 24.27 25.52 -8.14
C PRO A 18 22.93 26.00 -7.57
N CYS A 19 21.83 25.47 -8.10
CA CYS A 19 20.53 25.58 -7.44
C CYS A 19 20.65 25.00 -6.03
N PHE A 20 20.00 25.65 -5.06
CA PHE A 20 19.98 25.17 -3.68
C PHE A 20 18.55 24.80 -3.27
N ARG A 21 18.48 23.90 -2.28
CA ARG A 21 17.27 23.58 -1.52
C ARG A 21 17.64 23.60 -0.05
N ASP A 22 16.80 24.22 0.76
CA ASP A 22 16.87 24.19 2.21
C ASP A 22 15.51 23.72 2.74
N PRO A 23 15.35 22.39 2.93
CA PRO A 23 14.11 21.81 3.44
C PRO A 23 13.77 22.26 4.87
N ASP A 24 14.75 22.62 5.69
CA ASP A 24 14.51 23.08 7.08
C ASP A 24 13.83 24.45 7.11
N ASN A 25 14.11 25.29 6.11
CA ASN A 25 13.43 26.57 5.90
C ASN A 25 12.36 26.52 4.79
N LEU A 26 12.09 25.35 4.21
CA LEU A 26 11.08 25.10 3.18
C LEU A 26 11.28 25.89 1.87
N ILE A 27 12.53 26.24 1.54
CA ILE A 27 12.86 27.08 0.38
C ILE A 27 13.77 26.38 -0.63
N TYR A 28 13.75 26.89 -1.86
CA TYR A 28 14.71 26.58 -2.91
C TYR A 28 14.97 27.81 -3.75
N GLY A 29 16.11 27.84 -4.44
CA GLY A 29 16.40 28.95 -5.32
C GLY A 29 17.55 28.70 -6.27
N LYS A 30 17.74 29.67 -7.16
CA LYS A 30 18.85 29.74 -8.10
C LYS A 30 19.33 31.17 -8.25
N ALA A 31 20.59 31.35 -8.64
CA ALA A 31 21.10 32.65 -9.03
C ALA A 31 20.38 33.15 -10.29
N GLU A 32 20.10 34.45 -10.32
CA GLU A 32 19.47 35.12 -11.45
C GLU A 32 19.94 36.58 -11.48
N ALA A 33 20.66 36.97 -12.55
CA ALA A 33 21.14 38.35 -12.74
C ALA A 33 21.87 38.95 -11.51
N GLY A 34 22.74 38.16 -10.87
CA GLY A 34 23.46 38.55 -9.64
C GLY A 34 22.62 38.49 -8.36
N GLY A 35 21.28 38.36 -8.47
CA GLY A 35 20.35 38.14 -7.37
C GLY A 35 19.88 36.68 -7.29
N VAL A 36 18.66 36.50 -6.79
CA VAL A 36 18.09 35.17 -6.50
C VAL A 36 16.66 35.09 -7.02
N VAL A 37 16.31 33.98 -7.67
CA VAL A 37 14.91 33.55 -7.77
C VAL A 37 14.66 32.52 -6.68
N LEU A 38 13.78 32.86 -5.75
CA LEU A 38 13.45 32.07 -4.56
C LEU A 38 12.01 31.54 -4.67
N GLY A 39 11.82 30.25 -4.41
CA GLY A 39 10.52 29.64 -4.19
C GLY A 39 10.52 28.84 -2.90
N GLY A 40 9.37 28.32 -2.51
CA GLY A 40 9.25 27.44 -1.37
C GLY A 40 7.85 26.86 -1.23
N TYR A 41 7.68 26.04 -0.20
CA TYR A 41 6.45 25.31 0.09
C TYR A 41 5.89 25.78 1.44
N GLU A 42 4.85 26.58 1.40
CA GLU A 42 4.20 27.08 2.61
C GLU A 42 3.47 25.95 3.37
N LEU A 43 3.51 25.99 4.71
CA LEU A 43 2.85 24.99 5.56
C LEU A 43 1.32 25.05 5.52
N ASN A 44 0.75 26.17 5.07
CA ASN A 44 -0.69 26.37 4.91
C ASN A 44 -1.01 26.86 3.49
N PRO A 45 -0.97 25.97 2.48
CA PRO A 45 -1.24 26.34 1.10
C PRO A 45 -2.73 26.62 0.87
N SER A 46 -3.04 27.47 -0.11
CA SER A 46 -4.43 27.65 -0.56
C SER A 46 -4.76 26.70 -1.69
N ALA A 47 -5.93 26.08 -1.62
CA ALA A 47 -6.56 25.51 -2.81
C ALA A 47 -7.33 26.60 -3.58
N ARG A 48 -7.40 26.47 -4.89
CA ARG A 48 -8.14 27.36 -5.80
C ARG A 48 -8.71 26.53 -6.93
N TRP A 49 -9.90 26.90 -7.42
CA TRP A 49 -10.53 26.25 -8.59
C TRP A 49 -10.64 24.73 -8.43
N ILE A 50 -10.99 24.30 -7.22
CA ILE A 50 -11.03 22.88 -6.85
C ILE A 50 -12.06 22.11 -7.68
N ASP A 51 -13.06 22.81 -8.22
CA ASP A 51 -14.16 22.30 -9.03
C ASP A 51 -14.04 22.61 -10.52
N GLY A 52 -12.97 23.27 -10.94
CA GLY A 52 -12.74 23.63 -12.34
C GLY A 52 -12.04 24.97 -12.48
N VAL A 53 -11.05 25.02 -13.38
CA VAL A 53 -10.36 26.26 -13.75
C VAL A 53 -11.25 27.06 -14.72
N PRO A 54 -11.38 28.39 -14.56
CA PRO A 54 -12.09 29.23 -15.52
C PRO A 54 -11.45 29.10 -16.91
N TRP A 55 -12.29 28.95 -17.94
CA TRP A 55 -11.83 28.68 -19.31
C TRP A 55 -10.94 29.80 -19.86
N GLU A 56 -11.20 31.03 -19.45
CA GLU A 56 -10.45 32.22 -19.82
C GLU A 56 -9.08 32.35 -19.12
N HIS A 57 -8.79 31.51 -18.13
CA HIS A 57 -7.51 31.57 -17.42
C HIS A 57 -6.40 30.83 -18.18
N ALA A 58 -5.66 31.57 -19.01
CA ALA A 58 -4.50 31.05 -19.74
C ALA A 58 -3.31 32.02 -19.66
N GLY A 59 -2.11 31.50 -19.38
CA GLY A 59 -0.85 32.25 -19.45
C GLY A 59 -0.73 33.43 -18.47
N THR A 60 -1.58 33.49 -17.44
CA THR A 60 -1.60 34.60 -16.46
C THR A 60 -1.32 34.11 -15.06
N SER A 61 -0.58 34.90 -14.29
CA SER A 61 -0.37 34.65 -12.85
C SER A 61 -1.63 35.04 -12.07
N VAL A 62 -1.82 34.44 -10.90
CA VAL A 62 -2.83 34.87 -9.93
C VAL A 62 -2.24 35.90 -8.96
N THR A 63 -3.10 36.65 -8.26
CA THR A 63 -2.66 37.62 -7.26
C THR A 63 -1.78 36.96 -6.20
N PRO A 64 -0.53 37.42 -6.02
CA PRO A 64 0.34 36.90 -4.99
C PRO A 64 -0.15 37.22 -3.58
N ASP A 65 0.19 36.34 -2.63
CA ASP A 65 -0.09 36.53 -1.21
C ASP A 65 1.24 36.70 -0.45
N GLN A 66 1.56 37.97 -0.16
CA GLN A 66 2.78 38.34 0.54
C GLN A 66 2.82 37.80 1.96
N ARG A 67 1.69 37.80 2.69
CA ARG A 67 1.64 37.31 4.07
C ARG A 67 1.89 35.82 4.14
N ARG A 68 1.34 35.07 3.18
CA ARG A 68 1.62 33.63 3.07
C ARG A 68 3.08 33.35 2.69
N PHE A 69 3.68 34.19 1.84
CA PHE A 69 5.07 33.98 1.40
C PHE A 69 6.12 34.47 2.42
N GLU A 70 5.76 35.41 3.29
CA GLU A 70 6.66 36.04 4.27
C GLU A 70 7.45 35.04 5.14
N PRO A 71 6.86 33.94 5.69
CA PRO A 71 7.62 32.96 6.47
C PRO A 71 8.78 32.32 5.68
N LEU A 72 8.61 32.11 4.38
CA LEU A 72 9.65 31.57 3.50
C LEU A 72 10.78 32.57 3.30
N LEU A 73 10.46 33.85 3.09
CA LEU A 73 11.46 34.92 3.01
C LEU A 73 12.23 35.08 4.33
N ARG A 74 11.56 34.98 5.48
CA ARG A 74 12.21 34.97 6.79
C ARG A 74 13.14 33.76 6.93
N GLY A 75 12.74 32.59 6.44
CA GLY A 75 13.60 31.40 6.38
C GLY A 75 14.83 31.60 5.50
N ALA A 76 14.65 32.20 4.32
CA ALA A 76 15.75 32.51 3.42
C ALA A 76 16.73 33.51 4.04
N ALA A 77 16.25 34.58 4.66
CA ALA A 77 17.10 35.54 5.38
C ALA A 77 17.85 34.92 6.57
N ARG A 78 17.24 33.96 7.28
CA ARG A 78 17.95 33.22 8.34
C ARG A 78 19.09 32.36 7.77
N ARG A 79 18.87 31.68 6.65
CA ARG A 79 19.88 30.82 6.02
C ARG A 79 20.97 31.63 5.31
N PHE A 80 20.58 32.72 4.66
CA PHE A 80 21.41 33.58 3.84
C PHE A 80 21.20 35.04 4.28
N PRO A 81 21.96 35.53 5.27
CA PRO A 81 21.73 36.84 5.89
C PRO A 81 21.62 38.02 4.91
N PHE A 82 22.42 38.02 3.83
CA PHE A 82 22.39 39.07 2.81
C PHE A 82 21.01 39.22 2.14
N MET A 83 20.19 38.16 2.10
CA MET A 83 18.85 38.22 1.50
C MET A 83 17.89 39.12 2.28
N SER A 84 18.21 39.49 3.54
CA SER A 84 17.41 40.44 4.31
C SER A 84 17.46 41.87 3.75
N GLU A 85 18.52 42.20 3.00
CA GLU A 85 18.74 43.51 2.36
C GLU A 85 18.28 43.50 0.89
N ALA A 86 17.99 42.32 0.33
CA ALA A 86 17.61 42.17 -1.06
C ALA A 86 16.19 42.71 -1.32
N GLY A 87 16.09 43.73 -2.17
CA GLY A 87 14.79 44.24 -2.62
C GLY A 87 14.03 43.21 -3.47
N ILE A 88 12.73 43.07 -3.26
CA ILE A 88 11.86 42.21 -4.10
C ILE A 88 11.58 42.94 -5.41
N VAL A 89 12.02 42.36 -6.53
CA VAL A 89 11.70 42.85 -7.89
C VAL A 89 10.27 42.49 -8.24
N LYS A 90 9.90 41.23 -8.02
CA LYS A 90 8.58 40.70 -8.35
C LYS A 90 8.26 39.51 -7.48
N LEU A 91 7.03 39.45 -6.98
CA LEU A 91 6.45 38.24 -6.42
C LEU A 91 5.45 37.68 -7.44
N VAL A 92 5.54 36.40 -7.73
CA VAL A 92 4.69 35.71 -8.70
C VAL A 92 3.99 34.53 -8.03
N CYS A 93 2.70 34.38 -8.33
CA CYS A 93 1.92 33.23 -7.89
C CYS A 93 1.29 32.55 -9.11
N HIS A 94 1.55 31.27 -9.27
CA HIS A 94 0.92 30.44 -10.29
C HIS A 94 0.09 29.35 -9.60
N PRO A 95 -1.05 28.96 -10.20
CA PRO A 95 -1.78 27.78 -9.75
C PRO A 95 -0.96 26.51 -10.07
N ASP A 96 -0.87 25.60 -9.11
CA ASP A 96 -0.30 24.27 -9.31
C ASP A 96 -1.44 23.24 -9.45
N ALA A 97 -1.38 22.42 -10.50
CA ALA A 97 -2.20 21.23 -10.65
C ALA A 97 -1.64 20.09 -9.78
N MET A 98 -2.00 20.10 -8.49
CA MET A 98 -1.58 19.10 -7.51
C MET A 98 -2.60 17.96 -7.43
N THR A 99 -2.12 16.72 -7.40
CA THR A 99 -2.95 15.54 -7.14
C THR A 99 -2.97 15.23 -5.64
N PRO A 100 -3.94 14.43 -5.14
CA PRO A 100 -4.01 14.07 -3.72
C PRO A 100 -2.74 13.45 -3.11
N ASP A 101 -1.86 12.86 -3.93
CA ASP A 101 -0.60 12.24 -3.52
C ASP A 101 0.64 12.90 -4.14
N ALA A 102 0.48 14.07 -4.75
CA ALA A 102 1.50 14.82 -5.49
C ALA A 102 2.15 14.10 -6.70
N ASN A 103 1.72 12.87 -7.03
CA ASN A 103 2.22 12.13 -8.18
C ASN A 103 1.41 12.47 -9.45
N PRO A 104 2.05 12.47 -10.64
CA PRO A 104 1.35 12.64 -11.91
C PRO A 104 0.24 11.61 -12.16
N LEU A 105 -0.64 11.94 -13.10
CA LEU A 105 -1.57 11.02 -13.74
C LEU A 105 -1.03 10.71 -15.15
N LEU A 106 -0.58 9.49 -15.39
CA LEU A 106 0.04 9.04 -16.63
C LEU A 106 -0.49 7.67 -17.08
N GLY A 107 -1.13 7.59 -18.25
CA GLY A 107 -1.51 6.32 -18.87
C GLY A 107 -2.90 6.27 -19.50
N PRO A 108 -3.32 5.10 -20.02
CA PRO A 108 -4.58 4.89 -20.74
C PRO A 108 -5.83 4.95 -19.84
N VAL A 109 -6.94 5.56 -20.25
CA VAL A 109 -8.16 5.61 -19.43
C VAL A 109 -8.95 4.31 -19.57
N PRO A 110 -9.15 3.52 -18.48
CA PRO A 110 -9.94 2.29 -18.58
C PRO A 110 -11.38 2.56 -19.04
N GLY A 111 -11.84 1.78 -20.02
CA GLY A 111 -13.18 1.92 -20.60
C GLY A 111 -13.29 2.93 -21.76
N ILE A 112 -12.24 3.70 -22.08
CA ILE A 112 -12.23 4.62 -23.23
C ILE A 112 -11.00 4.32 -24.09
N ARG A 113 -11.20 3.53 -25.14
CA ARG A 113 -10.11 3.11 -26.03
C ARG A 113 -9.44 4.32 -26.70
N GLY A 114 -8.12 4.37 -26.66
CA GLY A 114 -7.32 5.42 -27.31
C GLY A 114 -7.19 6.73 -26.52
N LEU A 115 -7.89 6.88 -25.38
CA LEU A 115 -7.71 8.03 -24.50
C LEU A 115 -6.56 7.78 -23.52
N PHE A 116 -5.60 8.70 -23.48
CA PHE A 116 -4.48 8.70 -22.53
C PHE A 116 -4.46 10.02 -21.75
N ILE A 117 -4.00 9.96 -20.51
CA ILE A 117 -3.83 11.13 -19.64
C ILE A 117 -2.34 11.35 -19.35
N ALA A 118 -1.93 12.62 -19.37
CA ALA A 118 -0.67 13.13 -18.81
C ALA A 118 -0.99 14.45 -18.10
N ALA A 119 -1.39 14.37 -16.83
CA ALA A 119 -1.92 15.49 -16.06
C ALA A 119 -1.42 15.49 -14.61
N GLY A 120 -1.73 16.55 -13.84
CA GLY A 120 -1.29 16.64 -12.44
C GLY A 120 0.23 16.74 -12.30
N LEU A 121 0.89 17.41 -13.26
CA LEU A 121 2.34 17.42 -13.43
C LEU A 121 3.06 18.45 -12.55
N SER A 122 2.39 19.03 -11.55
CA SER A 122 3.08 19.96 -10.65
C SER A 122 4.18 19.25 -9.89
N LEU A 123 5.24 19.98 -9.52
CA LEU A 123 6.48 19.47 -8.90
C LEU A 123 7.39 18.65 -9.82
N ASN A 124 6.81 17.76 -10.63
CA ASN A 124 7.55 16.80 -11.44
C ASN A 124 7.60 17.14 -12.95
N GLY A 125 6.79 18.11 -13.40
CA GLY A 125 6.55 18.37 -14.82
C GLY A 125 7.82 18.78 -15.58
N PHE A 126 8.48 19.86 -15.17
CA PHE A 126 9.68 20.34 -15.88
C PHE A 126 10.85 19.35 -15.79
N GLY A 127 11.16 18.84 -14.59
CA GLY A 127 12.29 17.93 -14.39
C GLY A 127 12.05 16.53 -14.95
N GLY A 128 10.80 16.07 -14.97
CA GLY A 128 10.42 14.72 -15.40
C GLY A 128 9.87 14.62 -16.82
N ALA A 129 9.63 15.75 -17.52
CA ALA A 129 8.96 15.77 -18.83
C ALA A 129 9.53 14.77 -19.84
N GLY A 130 10.86 14.68 -19.95
CA GLY A 130 11.51 13.76 -20.88
C GLY A 130 11.19 12.29 -20.59
N GLY A 131 11.24 11.88 -19.32
CA GLY A 131 10.92 10.52 -18.89
C GLY A 131 9.43 10.19 -19.03
N LEU A 132 8.56 11.11 -18.58
CA LEU A 132 7.11 10.95 -18.68
C LEU A 132 6.65 10.85 -20.14
N GLY A 133 7.21 11.69 -21.02
CA GLY A 133 6.96 11.63 -22.47
C GLY A 133 7.40 10.30 -23.06
N LYS A 134 8.62 9.83 -22.76
CA LYS A 134 9.12 8.53 -23.22
C LYS A 134 8.20 7.39 -22.80
N SER A 135 7.84 7.31 -21.51
CA SER A 135 7.00 6.23 -21.00
C SER A 135 5.60 6.24 -21.60
N LEU A 136 5.02 7.43 -21.83
CA LEU A 136 3.73 7.54 -22.51
C LEU A 136 3.80 7.11 -23.97
N THR A 137 4.86 7.51 -24.69
CA THR A 137 5.10 7.05 -26.06
C THR A 137 5.18 5.53 -26.12
N GLN A 138 5.95 4.89 -25.22
CA GLN A 138 6.05 3.42 -25.15
C GLN A 138 4.67 2.78 -24.94
N LEU A 139 3.86 3.28 -24.01
CA LEU A 139 2.50 2.78 -23.77
C LEU A 139 1.62 2.89 -25.03
N ILE A 140 1.70 4.00 -25.75
CA ILE A 140 0.90 4.24 -26.96
C ILE A 140 1.34 3.32 -28.10
N THR A 141 2.65 3.19 -28.33
CA THR A 141 3.17 2.50 -29.52
C THR A 141 3.33 0.99 -29.31
N THR A 142 3.53 0.54 -28.08
CA THR A 142 3.82 -0.87 -27.76
C THR A 142 2.82 -1.50 -26.79
N GLY A 143 1.97 -0.70 -26.13
CA GLY A 143 1.07 -1.16 -25.07
C GLY A 143 1.72 -1.28 -23.70
N GLU A 144 3.04 -1.08 -23.59
CA GLU A 144 3.82 -1.34 -22.38
C GLU A 144 4.86 -0.24 -22.12
N SER A 145 5.40 -0.16 -20.90
CA SER A 145 6.54 0.70 -20.57
C SER A 145 7.66 -0.10 -19.91
N GLU A 146 8.90 0.39 -20.06
CA GLU A 146 10.07 -0.14 -19.37
C GLU A 146 10.06 0.19 -17.86
N LEU A 147 9.33 1.24 -17.46
CA LEU A 147 9.18 1.65 -16.07
C LEU A 147 7.86 1.14 -15.50
N ASP A 148 7.86 0.84 -14.21
CA ASP A 148 6.61 0.64 -13.49
C ASP A 148 5.93 1.99 -13.25
N LEU A 149 4.84 2.22 -13.97
CA LEU A 149 4.02 3.43 -13.81
C LEU A 149 2.87 3.24 -12.84
N TYR A 150 2.87 2.18 -12.01
CA TYR A 150 1.79 1.88 -11.05
C TYR A 150 1.38 3.12 -10.23
N ALA A 151 2.37 3.80 -9.65
CA ALA A 151 2.15 5.00 -8.83
C ALA A 151 1.58 6.19 -9.63
N TYR A 152 1.69 6.17 -10.96
CA TYR A 152 1.22 7.25 -11.84
C TYR A 152 -0.06 6.91 -12.58
N ARG A 153 -0.59 5.68 -12.47
CA ARG A 153 -1.84 5.29 -13.15
C ARG A 153 -2.96 6.29 -12.87
N PRO A 154 -3.66 6.85 -13.89
CA PRO A 154 -4.71 7.83 -13.69
C PRO A 154 -5.90 7.31 -12.88
N TRP A 155 -6.08 5.99 -12.85
CA TRP A 155 -7.16 5.29 -12.17
C TRP A 155 -6.74 4.69 -10.81
N ARG A 156 -5.63 5.13 -10.20
CA ARG A 156 -5.26 4.73 -8.83
C ARG A 156 -6.19 5.36 -7.77
N PHE A 157 -6.79 6.50 -8.10
CA PHE A 157 -7.76 7.18 -7.23
C PHE A 157 -9.16 6.61 -7.44
N GLY A 158 -9.86 6.39 -6.32
CA GLY A 158 -11.21 5.83 -6.32
C GLY A 158 -12.34 6.84 -6.19
N PRO A 159 -13.60 6.36 -6.18
CA PRO A 159 -14.79 7.21 -6.12
C PRO A 159 -14.74 8.27 -5.01
N VAL A 160 -14.15 7.95 -3.85
CA VAL A 160 -13.98 8.87 -2.73
C VAL A 160 -13.22 10.16 -3.10
N HIS A 161 -12.29 10.09 -4.06
CA HIS A 161 -11.47 11.22 -4.54
C HIS A 161 -12.18 12.09 -5.60
N ARG A 162 -13.39 11.71 -6.05
CA ARG A 162 -14.19 12.56 -6.95
C ARG A 162 -14.74 13.80 -6.25
N ASP A 163 -14.83 13.76 -4.93
CA ASP A 163 -15.15 14.93 -4.13
C ASP A 163 -13.95 15.88 -4.14
N HIS A 164 -14.10 16.98 -4.86
CA HIS A 164 -13.08 17.99 -5.04
C HIS A 164 -12.55 18.61 -3.73
N ARG A 165 -13.36 18.65 -2.67
CA ARG A 165 -12.96 19.23 -1.38
C ARG A 165 -12.03 18.27 -0.68
N TYR A 166 -12.39 16.99 -0.67
CA TYR A 166 -11.54 15.94 -0.14
C TYR A 166 -10.21 15.85 -0.91
N ALA A 167 -10.26 15.81 -2.24
CA ALA A 167 -9.06 15.78 -3.08
C ALA A 167 -8.17 17.01 -2.85
N ALA A 168 -8.75 18.20 -2.70
CA ALA A 168 -8.01 19.42 -2.43
C ALA A 168 -7.36 19.42 -1.04
N GLU A 169 -8.02 18.92 0.01
CA GLU A 169 -7.41 18.81 1.34
C GLU A 169 -6.20 17.86 1.33
N LEU A 170 -6.29 16.71 0.68
CA LEU A 170 -5.15 15.80 0.51
C LEU A 170 -4.01 16.44 -0.30
N ALA A 171 -4.34 17.11 -1.41
CA ALA A 171 -3.35 17.80 -2.24
C ALA A 171 -2.64 18.94 -1.49
N LYS A 172 -3.37 19.69 -0.65
CA LYS A 172 -2.80 20.71 0.23
C LYS A 172 -1.87 20.09 1.27
N GLU A 173 -2.23 18.92 1.82
CA GLU A 173 -1.36 18.22 2.78
C GLU A 173 -0.09 17.69 2.10
N ALA A 174 -0.21 17.09 0.92
CA ALA A 174 0.93 16.67 0.11
C ALA A 174 1.88 17.85 -0.19
N TYR A 175 1.33 19.02 -0.50
CA TYR A 175 2.11 20.25 -0.67
C TYR A 175 2.82 20.68 0.63
N ARG A 176 2.11 20.69 1.76
CA ARG A 176 2.66 21.01 3.10
C ARG A 176 3.87 20.14 3.43
N TYR A 177 3.82 18.85 3.09
CA TYR A 177 4.88 17.89 3.37
C TYR A 177 5.96 17.77 2.28
N TYR A 178 5.92 18.56 1.21
CA TYR A 178 6.85 18.37 0.09
C TYR A 178 8.33 18.54 0.50
N TYR A 179 8.65 19.53 1.34
CA TYR A 179 9.98 19.69 1.95
C TYR A 179 10.03 19.33 3.43
N PHE A 180 8.88 19.20 4.08
CA PHE A 180 8.85 18.85 5.49
C PHE A 180 8.98 17.33 5.64
N LEU A 181 10.01 16.86 6.34
CA LEU A 181 10.32 15.43 6.48
C LEU A 181 9.12 14.62 6.95
N ARG A 182 8.51 13.79 6.11
CA ARG A 182 7.44 12.87 6.48
C ARG A 182 8.02 11.52 6.88
N TYR A 183 7.71 11.04 8.08
CA TYR A 183 8.24 9.77 8.58
C TYR A 183 7.41 8.57 8.10
N PRO A 184 7.97 7.35 8.06
CA PRO A 184 7.27 6.16 7.54
C PRO A 184 6.00 5.78 8.27
N TYR A 185 5.91 6.06 9.59
CA TYR A 185 4.71 5.78 10.38
C TYR A 185 3.76 6.98 10.53
N ASP A 186 4.06 8.12 9.89
CA ASP A 186 3.15 9.25 9.86
C ASP A 186 1.92 8.94 9.01
N ALA A 187 0.74 9.24 9.54
CA ALA A 187 -0.53 9.16 8.80
C ALA A 187 -0.92 10.55 8.27
N ASP A 188 -1.76 10.57 7.21
CA ASP A 188 -2.39 11.81 6.76
C ASP A 188 -3.24 12.41 7.89
N GLU A 189 -3.18 13.72 8.07
CA GLU A 189 -3.92 14.47 9.10
C GLU A 189 -5.16 15.15 8.51
N TRP A 190 -5.11 15.55 7.24
CA TRP A 190 -6.17 16.32 6.59
C TRP A 190 -7.15 15.42 5.83
N GLY A 191 -8.37 15.91 5.62
CA GLY A 191 -9.43 15.15 4.96
C GLY A 191 -10.01 13.99 5.79
N ARG A 192 -9.71 13.91 7.09
CA ARG A 192 -10.13 12.80 7.97
C ARG A 192 -11.19 13.21 9.00
N PRO A 193 -12.12 12.30 9.36
CA PRO A 193 -12.33 10.98 8.75
C PRO A 193 -13.07 11.12 7.41
N ARG A 194 -12.81 10.21 6.46
CA ARG A 194 -13.55 10.17 5.19
C ARG A 194 -14.44 8.94 5.04
N ARG A 195 -13.93 7.76 5.37
CA ARG A 195 -14.65 6.48 5.37
C ARG A 195 -14.38 5.77 6.68
N THR A 196 -15.41 5.17 7.26
CA THR A 196 -15.36 4.47 8.55
C THR A 196 -16.17 3.20 8.43
N SER A 197 -15.68 2.10 9.00
CA SER A 197 -16.43 0.84 9.04
C SER A 197 -17.59 0.92 10.04
N ALA A 198 -18.52 -0.04 9.97
CA ALA A 198 -19.54 -0.21 10.99
C ALA A 198 -18.95 -0.51 12.39
N LEU A 199 -17.69 -0.96 12.45
CA LEU A 199 -16.97 -1.29 13.68
C LEU A 199 -16.14 -0.13 14.23
N HIS A 200 -16.18 1.04 13.59
CA HIS A 200 -15.34 2.19 13.95
C HIS A 200 -15.51 2.61 15.42
N HIS A 201 -16.75 2.74 15.89
CA HIS A 201 -17.01 3.12 17.28
C HIS A 201 -16.65 2.00 18.28
N ARG A 202 -16.85 0.73 17.92
CA ARG A 202 -16.40 -0.39 18.76
C ARG A 202 -14.90 -0.42 18.95
N THR A 203 -14.16 -0.12 17.89
CA THR A 203 -12.69 -0.05 17.96
C THR A 203 -12.21 1.21 18.70
N GLN A 204 -12.96 2.32 18.65
CA GLN A 204 -12.72 3.48 19.52
C GLN A 204 -12.86 3.14 21.01
N ASP A 205 -13.90 2.40 21.39
CA ASP A 205 -14.12 1.97 22.79
C ASP A 205 -12.95 1.11 23.32
N LEU A 206 -12.20 0.47 22.41
CA LEU A 206 -11.04 -0.37 22.72
C LEU A 206 -9.70 0.40 22.70
N GLY A 207 -9.73 1.72 22.51
CA GLY A 207 -8.52 2.56 22.49
C GLY A 207 -7.74 2.49 21.17
N ALA A 208 -8.41 2.31 20.03
CA ALA A 208 -7.75 2.27 18.73
C ALA A 208 -6.99 3.56 18.40
N VAL A 209 -5.80 3.41 17.83
CA VAL A 209 -5.06 4.49 17.15
C VAL A 209 -5.26 4.34 15.65
N PHE A 210 -5.99 5.26 15.04
CA PHE A 210 -6.39 5.16 13.63
C PHE A 210 -5.37 5.77 12.69
N GLY A 211 -4.91 4.99 11.72
CA GLY A 211 -4.29 5.48 10.49
C GLY A 211 -5.33 5.68 9.38
N ALA A 212 -4.86 6.12 8.22
CA ALA A 212 -5.71 6.27 7.03
C ALA A 212 -5.14 5.50 5.84
N LYS A 213 -6.02 4.81 5.09
CA LYS A 213 -5.68 4.24 3.80
C LYS A 213 -6.87 4.35 2.86
N HIS A 214 -6.69 5.01 1.72
CA HIS A 214 -7.74 5.16 0.71
C HIS A 214 -9.07 5.72 1.28
N GLY A 215 -8.93 6.70 2.19
CA GLY A 215 -10.02 7.33 2.92
C GLY A 215 -10.54 6.57 4.14
N TRP A 216 -10.22 5.28 4.30
CA TRP A 216 -10.64 4.49 5.46
C TRP A 216 -9.81 4.83 6.69
N GLU A 217 -10.51 5.09 7.80
CA GLU A 217 -9.95 5.01 9.15
C GLU A 217 -9.72 3.54 9.52
N ARG A 218 -8.47 3.18 9.84
CA ARG A 218 -8.10 1.79 10.19
C ARG A 218 -7.36 1.76 11.52
N PRO A 219 -7.71 0.87 12.47
CA PRO A 219 -6.91 0.67 13.66
C PRO A 219 -5.51 0.18 13.28
N GLU A 220 -4.48 0.98 13.50
CA GLU A 220 -3.09 0.58 13.24
C GLU A 220 -2.55 -0.24 14.42
N HIS A 221 -2.95 0.12 15.64
CA HIS A 221 -2.73 -0.60 16.90
C HIS A 221 -3.73 -0.13 17.96
N PHE A 222 -3.77 -0.78 19.12
CA PHE A 222 -4.64 -0.43 20.25
C PHE A 222 -3.83 -0.01 21.48
N GLU A 223 -4.28 1.07 22.14
CA GLU A 223 -3.74 1.57 23.41
C GLU A 223 -4.84 1.56 24.50
N PRO A 224 -5.21 0.40 25.08
CA PRO A 224 -6.41 0.29 25.93
C PRO A 224 -6.41 1.17 27.19
N ALA A 225 -5.24 1.59 27.65
CA ALA A 225 -5.08 2.49 28.79
C ALA A 225 -5.25 3.98 28.44
N ARG A 226 -5.54 4.31 27.17
CA ARG A 226 -5.69 5.67 26.67
C ARG A 226 -6.97 5.82 25.84
N PRO A 227 -7.53 7.04 25.74
CA PRO A 227 -8.56 7.32 24.76
C PRO A 227 -8.06 7.03 23.34
N TRP A 228 -8.97 6.60 22.46
CA TRP A 228 -8.70 6.48 21.04
C TRP A 228 -8.23 7.81 20.44
N GLN A 229 -7.48 7.74 19.35
CA GLN A 229 -7.04 8.92 18.60
C GLN A 229 -6.83 8.60 17.11
N ARG A 230 -6.75 9.64 16.28
CA ARG A 230 -6.21 9.53 14.92
C ARG A 230 -4.71 9.80 14.98
N ALA A 231 -3.92 8.88 14.44
CA ALA A 231 -2.51 9.12 14.20
C ALA A 231 -2.33 10.28 13.22
N GLY A 232 -1.25 11.04 13.39
CA GLY A 232 -0.83 12.10 12.47
C GLY A 232 0.67 12.01 12.24
N ALA A 233 1.37 13.14 12.41
CA ALA A 233 2.83 13.17 12.36
C ALA A 233 3.51 12.73 13.68
N ASP A 234 3.02 11.65 14.29
CA ASP A 234 3.41 11.23 15.64
C ASP A 234 4.86 10.76 15.73
N GLN A 235 5.40 10.21 14.64
CA GLN A 235 6.77 9.70 14.63
C GLN A 235 7.80 10.81 14.86
N ARG A 236 7.47 12.08 14.56
CA ARG A 236 8.33 13.22 14.91
C ARG A 236 8.67 13.29 16.40
N ARG A 237 7.79 12.80 17.28
CA ARG A 237 7.98 12.87 18.74
C ARG A 237 9.00 11.88 19.27
N PHE A 238 9.20 10.76 18.56
CA PHE A 238 10.16 9.72 18.96
C PHE A 238 11.29 9.49 17.94
N GLY A 239 11.21 10.11 16.75
CA GLY A 239 12.24 10.09 15.72
C GLY A 239 12.45 8.70 15.09
N TRP A 240 13.71 8.41 14.74
CA TRP A 240 14.15 7.15 14.13
C TRP A 240 14.50 6.08 15.17
N THR A 241 13.63 5.89 16.16
CA THR A 241 13.84 4.96 17.29
C THR A 241 12.77 3.88 17.35
N ARG A 242 12.95 2.91 18.27
CA ARG A 242 11.94 1.89 18.56
C ARG A 242 10.61 2.57 18.92
N PRO A 243 9.50 2.26 18.22
CA PRO A 243 8.24 2.94 18.45
C PRO A 243 7.71 2.76 19.89
N PRO A 244 7.03 3.77 20.46
CA PRO A 244 6.51 3.69 21.82
C PRO A 244 5.41 2.64 22.01
N TRP A 245 4.78 2.20 20.92
CA TRP A 245 3.74 1.16 20.89
C TRP A 245 4.30 -0.26 20.61
N PHE A 246 5.63 -0.43 20.57
CA PHE A 246 6.26 -1.71 20.21
C PHE A 246 5.80 -2.90 21.07
N GLU A 247 5.72 -2.73 22.39
CA GLU A 247 5.25 -3.79 23.30
C GLU A 247 3.74 -4.07 23.17
N LEU A 248 2.95 -3.07 22.78
CA LEU A 248 1.53 -3.25 22.52
C LEU A 248 1.30 -4.05 21.24
N GLN A 249 2.08 -3.74 20.20
CA GLN A 249 2.12 -4.53 18.97
C GLN A 249 2.61 -5.96 19.24
N ALA A 250 3.60 -6.14 20.13
CA ALA A 250 4.07 -7.47 20.54
C ALA A 250 2.94 -8.31 21.16
N GLU A 251 2.11 -7.70 22.01
CA GLU A 251 0.97 -8.39 22.62
C GLU A 251 -0.16 -8.67 21.62
N GLU A 252 -0.44 -7.76 20.69
CA GLU A 252 -1.34 -8.04 19.56
C GLU A 252 -0.84 -9.22 18.73
N HIS A 253 0.44 -9.22 18.33
CA HIS A 253 1.07 -10.33 17.62
C HIS A 253 0.95 -11.65 18.39
N ARG A 254 1.29 -11.63 19.68
CA ARG A 254 1.19 -12.80 20.56
C ARG A 254 -0.22 -13.36 20.61
N ALA A 255 -1.24 -12.50 20.65
CA ALA A 255 -2.63 -12.93 20.66
C ALA A 255 -2.99 -13.76 19.42
N PHE A 256 -2.60 -13.31 18.22
CA PHE A 256 -2.82 -14.10 16.99
C PHE A 256 -2.04 -15.41 17.01
N ARG A 257 -0.79 -15.40 17.50
CA ARG A 257 0.08 -16.58 17.50
C ARG A 257 -0.30 -17.66 18.50
N GLU A 258 -0.68 -17.26 19.71
CA GLU A 258 -0.80 -18.16 20.86
C GLU A 258 -2.25 -18.36 21.31
N ARG A 259 -3.17 -17.51 20.86
CA ARG A 259 -4.56 -17.47 21.33
C ARG A 259 -5.54 -17.28 20.16
N VAL A 260 -6.19 -16.13 20.11
CA VAL A 260 -7.05 -15.70 19.01
C VAL A 260 -7.02 -14.18 18.95
N GLY A 261 -6.73 -13.66 17.77
CA GLY A 261 -6.84 -12.25 17.43
C GLY A 261 -8.05 -12.01 16.52
N ILE A 262 -8.64 -10.83 16.63
CA ILE A 262 -9.74 -10.37 15.78
C ILE A 262 -9.42 -8.98 15.25
N ILE A 263 -9.72 -8.71 13.98
CA ILE A 263 -9.32 -7.48 13.31
C ILE A 263 -10.38 -7.01 12.34
N ASP A 264 -10.64 -5.70 12.33
CA ASP A 264 -11.48 -5.06 11.33
C ASP A 264 -10.71 -4.88 10.02
N MET A 265 -11.07 -5.70 9.03
CA MET A 265 -10.48 -5.74 7.70
C MET A 265 -11.39 -5.09 6.66
N THR A 266 -12.42 -4.36 7.08
CA THR A 266 -13.45 -3.75 6.20
C THR A 266 -12.84 -2.92 5.08
N SER A 267 -11.69 -2.30 5.29
CA SER A 267 -11.02 -1.47 4.28
C SER A 267 -10.53 -2.23 3.03
N PHE A 268 -10.41 -3.57 3.08
CA PHE A 268 -10.04 -4.38 1.93
C PHE A 268 -10.92 -4.07 0.72
N GLY A 269 -10.27 -3.89 -0.43
CA GLY A 269 -10.93 -3.65 -1.70
C GLY A 269 -11.70 -4.88 -2.14
N LYS A 270 -12.94 -4.69 -2.58
CA LYS A 270 -13.82 -5.78 -3.01
C LYS A 270 -14.35 -5.45 -4.40
N ILE A 271 -14.16 -6.37 -5.34
CA ILE A 271 -14.63 -6.23 -6.72
C ILE A 271 -15.49 -7.45 -7.05
N GLU A 272 -16.75 -7.24 -7.37
CA GLU A 272 -17.63 -8.28 -7.89
C GLU A 272 -17.54 -8.31 -9.41
N LEU A 273 -17.45 -9.53 -9.96
CA LEU A 273 -17.56 -9.81 -11.38
C LEU A 273 -18.75 -10.74 -11.60
N GLU A 274 -19.68 -10.31 -12.44
CA GLU A 274 -20.92 -11.04 -12.71
C GLU A 274 -21.21 -11.13 -14.21
N GLY A 275 -21.61 -12.32 -14.67
CA GLY A 275 -21.97 -12.59 -16.06
C GLY A 275 -21.09 -13.65 -16.72
N PRO A 276 -21.50 -14.16 -17.89
CA PRO A 276 -20.80 -15.25 -18.59
C PRO A 276 -19.33 -14.94 -18.91
N GLY A 277 -18.99 -13.65 -19.13
CA GLY A 277 -17.62 -13.21 -19.41
C GLY A 277 -16.70 -13.10 -18.18
N ALA A 278 -17.22 -13.28 -16.96
CA ALA A 278 -16.41 -13.15 -15.74
C ALA A 278 -15.30 -14.21 -15.65
N LEU A 279 -15.63 -15.49 -15.88
CA LEU A 279 -14.65 -16.56 -15.79
C LEU A 279 -13.58 -16.48 -16.90
N PRO A 280 -13.91 -16.29 -18.19
CA PRO A 280 -12.91 -16.09 -19.24
C PRO A 280 -11.94 -14.95 -18.96
N LEU A 281 -12.45 -13.80 -18.49
CA LEU A 281 -11.60 -12.67 -18.10
C LEU A 281 -10.66 -13.05 -16.96
N LEU A 282 -11.19 -13.61 -15.87
CA LEU A 282 -10.39 -13.97 -14.69
C LEU A 282 -9.36 -15.06 -14.99
N GLU A 283 -9.70 -16.05 -15.82
CA GLU A 283 -8.74 -17.06 -16.29
C GLU A 283 -7.61 -16.44 -17.10
N ARG A 284 -7.93 -15.49 -17.99
CA ARG A 284 -6.90 -14.82 -18.78
C ARG A 284 -5.94 -13.98 -17.94
N VAL A 285 -6.45 -13.22 -16.97
CA VAL A 285 -5.60 -12.28 -16.21
C VAL A 285 -4.88 -12.92 -15.02
N SER A 286 -5.36 -14.05 -14.51
CA SER A 286 -4.80 -14.67 -13.29
C SER A 286 -3.73 -15.70 -13.64
N GLY A 287 -2.67 -15.79 -12.84
CA GLY A 287 -1.68 -16.87 -12.94
C GLY A 287 -2.23 -18.25 -12.52
N ASN A 288 -3.18 -18.29 -11.58
CA ASN A 288 -3.74 -19.52 -11.02
C ASN A 288 -5.03 -19.95 -11.72
N LEU A 289 -5.50 -21.17 -11.46
CA LEU A 289 -6.74 -21.74 -12.00
C LEU A 289 -7.96 -21.25 -11.20
N ILE A 290 -8.84 -20.49 -11.87
CA ILE A 290 -10.05 -19.89 -11.29
C ILE A 290 -11.30 -20.76 -11.52
N ALA A 291 -11.29 -21.59 -12.57
CA ALA A 291 -12.32 -22.56 -12.93
C ALA A 291 -12.36 -23.74 -11.94
N ARG A 292 -12.70 -23.42 -10.70
CA ARG A 292 -12.86 -24.32 -9.55
C ARG A 292 -14.33 -24.38 -9.17
N PRO A 293 -14.80 -25.38 -8.41
CA PRO A 293 -16.17 -25.42 -7.93
C PRO A 293 -16.57 -24.16 -7.16
N VAL A 294 -17.87 -23.83 -7.16
CA VAL A 294 -18.43 -22.76 -6.32
C VAL A 294 -18.03 -22.98 -4.85
N GLY A 295 -17.76 -21.88 -4.14
CA GLY A 295 -17.22 -21.89 -2.79
C GLY A 295 -15.70 -22.12 -2.73
N SER A 296 -14.99 -22.16 -3.86
CA SER A 296 -13.53 -22.19 -3.86
C SER A 296 -12.96 -20.78 -3.76
N VAL A 297 -11.92 -20.64 -2.93
CA VAL A 297 -11.11 -19.43 -2.79
C VAL A 297 -9.75 -19.69 -3.42
N VAL A 298 -9.22 -18.73 -4.17
CA VAL A 298 -7.97 -18.87 -4.92
C VAL A 298 -7.10 -17.64 -4.72
N TYR A 299 -5.93 -17.84 -4.14
CA TYR A 299 -4.86 -16.84 -4.10
C TYR A 299 -4.11 -16.85 -5.44
N THR A 300 -3.97 -15.69 -6.07
CA THR A 300 -3.34 -15.54 -7.38
C THR A 300 -2.81 -14.13 -7.61
N GLN A 301 -1.82 -14.02 -8.49
CA GLN A 301 -1.41 -12.74 -9.05
C GLN A 301 -2.22 -12.46 -10.31
N LEU A 302 -2.56 -11.19 -10.52
CA LEU A 302 -2.99 -10.67 -11.82
C LEU A 302 -1.73 -10.36 -12.63
N LEU A 303 -1.66 -10.80 -13.88
CA LEU A 303 -0.44 -10.75 -14.70
C LEU A 303 -0.63 -9.88 -15.95
N ASP A 304 0.44 -9.17 -16.31
CA ASP A 304 0.58 -8.55 -17.63
C ASP A 304 1.10 -9.56 -18.67
N ARG A 305 1.21 -9.10 -19.93
CA ARG A 305 1.66 -9.96 -21.04
C ARG A 305 3.12 -10.38 -20.96
N ARG A 306 3.94 -9.72 -20.13
CA ARG A 306 5.33 -10.07 -19.84
C ARG A 306 5.48 -10.98 -18.61
N GLY A 307 4.38 -11.30 -17.93
CA GLY A 307 4.39 -12.08 -16.69
C GLY A 307 4.72 -11.25 -15.44
N GLY A 308 4.70 -9.92 -15.56
CA GLY A 308 4.80 -8.99 -14.44
C GLY A 308 3.52 -8.98 -13.61
N MET A 309 3.64 -8.77 -12.30
CA MET A 309 2.51 -8.80 -11.39
C MET A 309 1.80 -7.45 -11.35
N ALA A 310 0.58 -7.38 -11.88
CA ALA A 310 -0.28 -6.20 -11.90
C ALA A 310 -1.18 -6.06 -10.66
N GLY A 311 -1.30 -7.12 -9.86
CA GLY A 311 -2.05 -7.17 -8.61
C GLY A 311 -1.80 -8.50 -7.89
N ASP A 312 -2.05 -8.53 -6.58
CA ASP A 312 -1.99 -9.73 -5.74
C ASP A 312 -3.31 -9.88 -5.00
N VAL A 313 -4.08 -10.92 -5.31
CA VAL A 313 -5.50 -10.96 -5.01
C VAL A 313 -5.97 -12.33 -4.54
N THR A 314 -7.10 -12.32 -3.85
CA THR A 314 -7.85 -13.52 -3.53
C THR A 314 -9.18 -13.51 -4.27
N ILE A 315 -9.46 -14.54 -5.07
CA ILE A 315 -10.68 -14.67 -5.86
C ILE A 315 -11.54 -15.79 -5.29
N THR A 316 -12.78 -15.48 -4.94
CA THR A 316 -13.78 -16.44 -4.49
C THR A 316 -14.84 -16.64 -5.57
N ARG A 317 -15.11 -17.89 -5.94
CA ARG A 317 -16.23 -18.23 -6.83
C ARG A 317 -17.52 -18.33 -6.03
N LEU A 318 -18.38 -17.32 -6.12
CA LEU A 318 -19.65 -17.22 -5.39
C LEU A 318 -20.80 -17.96 -6.09
N GLY A 319 -20.70 -18.13 -7.40
CA GLY A 319 -21.69 -18.84 -8.21
C GLY A 319 -21.12 -19.27 -9.55
N PRO A 320 -21.95 -19.84 -10.45
CA PRO A 320 -21.49 -20.27 -11.77
C PRO A 320 -20.82 -19.13 -12.57
N HIS A 321 -21.37 -17.92 -12.48
CA HIS A 321 -20.94 -16.72 -13.20
C HIS A 321 -20.75 -15.51 -12.27
N ARG A 322 -20.51 -15.75 -10.97
CA ARG A 322 -20.34 -14.69 -9.97
C ARG A 322 -19.07 -14.93 -9.17
N PHE A 323 -18.22 -13.92 -9.10
CA PHE A 323 -16.92 -13.97 -8.44
C PHE A 323 -16.70 -12.70 -7.62
N ARG A 324 -16.02 -12.85 -6.48
CA ARG A 324 -15.52 -11.73 -5.69
C ARG A 324 -14.00 -11.78 -5.67
N LEU A 325 -13.39 -10.70 -6.11
CA LEU A 325 -11.96 -10.45 -5.98
C LEU A 325 -11.73 -9.51 -4.78
N VAL A 326 -10.83 -9.93 -3.89
CA VAL A 326 -10.42 -9.18 -2.70
C VAL A 326 -8.97 -8.74 -2.86
N THR A 327 -8.72 -7.46 -2.61
CA THR A 327 -7.40 -6.81 -2.75
C THR A 327 -7.15 -5.81 -1.62
N GLY A 328 -5.96 -5.25 -1.55
CA GLY A 328 -5.61 -4.21 -0.58
C GLY A 328 -6.43 -2.93 -0.74
N ALA A 329 -6.69 -2.25 0.38
CA ALA A 329 -7.49 -1.01 0.42
C ALA A 329 -7.01 0.08 -0.56
N GLY A 330 -5.69 0.18 -0.75
CA GLY A 330 -5.08 1.16 -1.65
C GLY A 330 -5.03 0.74 -3.13
N TYR A 331 -5.49 -0.46 -3.47
CA TYR A 331 -5.25 -1.09 -4.78
C TYR A 331 -6.53 -1.36 -5.56
N VAL A 332 -7.70 -1.31 -4.91
CA VAL A 332 -9.01 -1.62 -5.53
C VAL A 332 -9.25 -0.94 -6.88
N ASN A 333 -8.90 0.34 -7.01
CA ASN A 333 -9.11 1.08 -8.27
C ASN A 333 -8.09 0.73 -9.34
N SER A 334 -6.84 0.48 -8.94
CA SER A 334 -5.80 0.00 -9.85
C SER A 334 -6.16 -1.35 -10.44
N ASP A 335 -6.65 -2.27 -9.59
CA ASP A 335 -7.06 -3.62 -10.00
C ASP A 335 -8.35 -3.58 -10.82
N LEU A 336 -9.33 -2.76 -10.43
CA LEU A 336 -10.55 -2.52 -11.21
C LEU A 336 -10.23 -1.95 -12.60
N GLY A 337 -9.34 -0.96 -12.67
CA GLY A 337 -8.90 -0.39 -13.94
C GLY A 337 -8.13 -1.39 -14.79
N TRP A 338 -7.30 -2.24 -14.17
CA TRP A 338 -6.61 -3.34 -14.86
C TRP A 338 -7.59 -4.33 -15.48
N LEU A 339 -8.57 -4.82 -14.72
CA LEU A 339 -9.62 -5.72 -15.23
C LEU A 339 -10.41 -5.10 -16.39
N ARG A 340 -10.68 -3.79 -16.33
CA ARG A 340 -11.37 -3.06 -17.40
C ARG A 340 -10.52 -2.91 -18.66
N LEU A 341 -9.20 -2.76 -18.52
CA LEU A 341 -8.28 -2.71 -19.66
C LEU A 341 -8.11 -4.08 -20.32
N GLU A 342 -8.15 -5.15 -19.52
CA GLU A 342 -8.00 -6.53 -20.00
C GLU A 342 -9.30 -7.16 -20.50
N ARG A 343 -10.46 -6.54 -20.23
CA ARG A 343 -11.76 -6.97 -20.77
C ARG A 343 -11.75 -6.90 -22.28
N ARG A 344 -12.25 -7.95 -22.92
CA ARG A 344 -12.41 -8.02 -24.37
C ARG A 344 -13.88 -8.18 -24.74
N GLU A 345 -14.26 -7.75 -25.94
CA GLU A 345 -15.63 -7.89 -26.42
C GLU A 345 -15.99 -9.38 -26.60
N GLU A 346 -15.03 -10.21 -27.00
CA GLU A 346 -15.23 -11.65 -27.18
C GLU A 346 -15.50 -12.44 -25.88
N ASP A 347 -15.25 -11.85 -24.69
CA ASP A 347 -15.57 -12.50 -23.41
C ASP A 347 -17.09 -12.61 -23.20
N GLY A 348 -17.87 -11.78 -23.90
CA GLY A 348 -19.29 -11.61 -23.67
C GLY A 348 -19.59 -10.68 -22.49
N PRO A 349 -20.87 -10.61 -22.06
CA PRO A 349 -21.30 -9.72 -20.99
C PRO A 349 -20.60 -10.02 -19.66
N VAL A 350 -20.01 -8.97 -19.07
CA VAL A 350 -19.48 -8.99 -17.70
C VAL A 350 -19.69 -7.61 -17.06
N GLU A 351 -20.29 -7.62 -15.89
CA GLU A 351 -20.35 -6.48 -14.99
C GLU A 351 -19.16 -6.55 -14.03
N ILE A 352 -18.48 -5.42 -13.82
CA ILE A 352 -17.34 -5.30 -12.90
C ILE A 352 -17.59 -4.08 -12.02
N ARG A 353 -17.90 -4.32 -10.74
CA ARG A 353 -18.21 -3.26 -9.76
C ARG A 353 -17.38 -3.39 -8.49
N GLU A 354 -17.02 -2.25 -7.93
CA GLU A 354 -16.48 -2.18 -6.58
C GLU A 354 -17.63 -2.32 -5.58
N THR A 355 -17.46 -3.19 -4.57
CA THR A 355 -18.42 -3.42 -3.48
C THR A 355 -17.79 -3.22 -2.11
N THR A 356 -16.67 -2.48 -2.05
CA THR A 356 -15.89 -2.27 -0.83
C THR A 356 -16.74 -1.73 0.33
N GLU A 357 -17.66 -0.82 0.06
CA GLU A 357 -18.54 -0.18 1.06
C GLU A 357 -19.80 -0.98 1.40
N GLU A 358 -20.14 -1.97 0.56
CA GLU A 358 -21.33 -2.82 0.77
C GLU A 358 -21.08 -3.87 1.86
N LEU A 359 -19.82 -4.18 2.17
CA LEU A 359 -19.45 -5.27 3.08
C LEU A 359 -18.38 -4.83 4.08
N CYS A 360 -18.64 -5.11 5.35
CA CYS A 360 -17.64 -5.17 6.40
C CYS A 360 -16.87 -6.50 6.32
N VAL A 361 -15.63 -6.50 6.81
CA VAL A 361 -14.82 -7.72 6.91
C VAL A 361 -14.24 -7.83 8.30
N VAL A 362 -14.45 -8.96 8.95
CA VAL A 362 -13.83 -9.29 10.23
C VAL A 362 -12.91 -10.48 10.02
N GLY A 363 -11.61 -10.30 10.25
CA GLY A 363 -10.66 -11.42 10.32
C GLY A 363 -10.58 -11.92 11.76
N MET A 364 -10.71 -13.23 11.97
CA MET A 364 -10.47 -13.87 13.26
C MET A 364 -9.52 -15.04 13.07
N TRP A 365 -8.34 -14.96 13.67
CA TRP A 365 -7.27 -15.92 13.45
C TRP A 365 -6.52 -16.24 14.74
N GLY A 366 -6.02 -17.46 14.84
CA GLY A 366 -5.20 -17.97 15.93
C GLY A 366 -5.52 -19.43 16.24
N PRO A 367 -4.68 -20.11 17.01
CA PRO A 367 -4.88 -21.52 17.37
C PRO A 367 -6.21 -21.79 18.08
N ARG A 368 -6.80 -20.79 18.74
CA ARG A 368 -8.09 -20.88 19.44
C ARG A 368 -9.27 -20.32 18.64
N ALA A 369 -9.09 -19.91 17.38
CA ALA A 369 -10.14 -19.30 16.56
C ALA A 369 -11.32 -20.26 16.31
N ARG A 370 -11.03 -21.57 16.17
CA ARG A 370 -12.04 -22.62 16.00
C ARG A 370 -12.92 -22.74 17.23
N ASP A 371 -12.34 -22.82 18.42
CA ASP A 371 -13.08 -22.90 19.68
C ASP A 371 -14.06 -21.73 19.84
N VAL A 372 -13.65 -20.52 19.46
CA VAL A 372 -14.52 -19.34 19.50
C VAL A 372 -15.67 -19.48 18.51
N LEU A 373 -15.38 -19.92 17.28
CA LEU A 373 -16.39 -20.03 16.24
C LEU A 373 -17.40 -21.15 16.58
N GLU A 374 -16.93 -22.33 16.99
CA GLU A 374 -17.75 -23.47 17.43
C GLU A 374 -18.65 -23.14 18.62
N ALA A 375 -18.22 -22.23 19.50
CA ALA A 375 -19.06 -21.73 20.59
C ALA A 375 -20.20 -20.79 20.14
N THR A 376 -20.24 -20.40 18.86
CA THR A 376 -21.20 -19.42 18.32
C THR A 376 -21.95 -19.93 17.08
N THR A 377 -21.71 -21.15 16.63
CA THR A 377 -22.30 -21.69 15.40
C THR A 377 -22.65 -23.17 15.53
N ASP A 378 -23.79 -23.56 14.98
CA ASP A 378 -24.17 -24.97 14.79
C ASP A 378 -23.67 -25.53 13.44
N ASP A 379 -23.15 -24.68 12.56
CA ASP A 379 -22.60 -25.11 11.27
C ASP A 379 -21.27 -25.87 11.47
N ASP A 380 -21.03 -26.93 10.69
CA ASP A 380 -19.80 -27.73 10.81
C ASP A 380 -18.58 -26.96 10.31
N VAL A 381 -17.86 -26.33 11.23
CA VAL A 381 -16.65 -25.56 10.91
C VAL A 381 -15.38 -26.39 10.93
N SER A 382 -15.43 -27.70 11.22
CA SER A 382 -14.28 -28.61 11.36
C SER A 382 -13.35 -28.63 10.13
N GLU A 383 -12.20 -29.32 10.21
CA GLU A 383 -11.29 -29.44 9.05
C GLU A 383 -11.97 -30.06 7.83
N GLU A 384 -12.84 -31.05 8.04
CA GLU A 384 -13.57 -31.74 6.98
C GLU A 384 -14.78 -30.92 6.50
N GLY A 385 -15.54 -30.35 7.45
CA GLY A 385 -16.73 -29.55 7.16
C GLY A 385 -16.42 -28.22 6.46
N PHE A 386 -15.35 -27.55 6.88
CA PHE A 386 -14.92 -26.28 6.31
C PHE A 386 -13.41 -26.31 6.00
N PRO A 387 -13.00 -26.90 4.86
CA PRO A 387 -11.59 -26.99 4.48
C PRO A 387 -10.95 -25.62 4.18
N PHE A 388 -9.62 -25.55 4.30
CA PHE A 388 -8.85 -24.35 3.94
C PHE A 388 -9.07 -23.97 2.46
N MET A 389 -9.05 -22.66 2.15
CA MET A 389 -9.35 -22.09 0.83
C MET A 389 -10.75 -22.43 0.29
N LYS A 390 -11.71 -22.58 1.21
CA LYS A 390 -13.14 -22.63 0.90
C LYS A 390 -13.86 -21.41 1.46
N ALA A 391 -15.05 -21.18 0.93
CA ALA A 391 -15.97 -20.16 1.37
C ALA A 391 -17.40 -20.67 1.30
N ARG A 392 -18.20 -20.31 2.30
CA ARG A 392 -19.63 -20.63 2.36
C ARG A 392 -20.33 -19.71 3.35
N THR A 393 -21.64 -19.69 3.29
CA THR A 393 -22.47 -19.09 4.33
C THR A 393 -22.53 -19.99 5.56
N ILE A 394 -22.42 -19.40 6.74
CA ILE A 394 -22.63 -20.02 8.06
C ILE A 394 -23.45 -19.06 8.95
N HIS A 395 -23.83 -19.49 10.14
CA HIS A 395 -24.59 -18.69 11.10
C HIS A 395 -23.79 -18.47 12.37
N VAL A 396 -23.64 -17.21 12.78
CA VAL A 396 -23.05 -16.85 14.09
C VAL A 396 -24.20 -16.38 14.97
N GLU A 397 -24.62 -17.18 15.95
CA GLU A 397 -25.74 -16.88 16.87
C GLU A 397 -27.02 -16.42 16.12
N GLY A 398 -27.33 -17.10 15.01
CA GLY A 398 -28.48 -16.82 14.15
C GLY A 398 -28.28 -15.73 13.09
N PHE A 399 -27.14 -15.05 13.05
CA PHE A 399 -26.81 -14.09 11.98
C PHE A 399 -26.14 -14.81 10.81
N GLU A 400 -26.66 -14.61 9.60
CA GLU A 400 -26.06 -15.13 8.37
C GLU A 400 -24.72 -14.43 8.07
N VAL A 401 -23.66 -15.21 7.85
CA VAL A 401 -22.30 -14.72 7.61
C VAL A 401 -21.66 -15.45 6.44
N PHE A 402 -21.16 -14.71 5.44
CA PHE A 402 -20.33 -15.30 4.40
C PHE A 402 -18.89 -15.44 4.89
N ALA A 403 -18.47 -16.66 5.23
CA ALA A 403 -17.15 -16.94 5.76
C ALA A 403 -16.20 -17.46 4.67
N GLN A 404 -14.93 -17.06 4.74
CA GLN A 404 -13.83 -17.61 3.94
C GLN A 404 -12.76 -18.15 4.88
N ARG A 405 -12.37 -19.42 4.71
CA ARG A 405 -11.28 -20.01 5.50
C ARG A 405 -9.93 -19.72 4.84
N VAL A 406 -9.44 -18.50 5.08
CA VAL A 406 -8.18 -17.95 4.60
C VAL A 406 -7.48 -17.19 5.72
N THR A 407 -6.20 -16.90 5.56
CA THR A 407 -5.43 -16.19 6.58
C THR A 407 -4.30 -15.37 5.98
N TYR A 408 -4.14 -14.14 6.45
CA TYR A 408 -2.98 -13.29 6.15
C TYR A 408 -1.92 -13.32 7.26
N VAL A 409 -2.23 -13.94 8.41
CA VAL A 409 -1.31 -14.07 9.55
C VAL A 409 -0.69 -15.47 9.64
N GLY A 410 -1.16 -16.40 8.80
CA GLY A 410 -0.72 -17.80 8.70
C GLY A 410 -1.17 -18.70 9.84
N GLU A 411 -2.19 -18.26 10.57
CA GLU A 411 -2.87 -19.01 11.64
C GLU A 411 -4.22 -19.53 11.18
N LEU A 412 -4.74 -20.56 11.87
CA LEU A 412 -6.12 -21.03 11.72
C LEU A 412 -7.12 -19.88 11.88
N GLY A 413 -8.14 -19.83 11.04
CA GLY A 413 -9.25 -18.92 11.23
C GLY A 413 -9.98 -18.58 9.93
N TRP A 414 -10.77 -17.51 9.97
CA TRP A 414 -11.68 -17.11 8.91
C TRP A 414 -11.73 -15.60 8.73
N GLU A 415 -12.06 -15.18 7.51
CA GLU A 415 -12.57 -13.86 7.21
C GLU A 415 -14.09 -13.93 7.06
N PHE A 416 -14.80 -13.05 7.76
CA PHE A 416 -16.26 -12.93 7.73
C PHE A 416 -16.67 -11.69 6.95
N TYR A 417 -17.41 -11.88 5.87
CA TYR A 417 -17.93 -10.82 5.02
C TYR A 417 -19.39 -10.57 5.40
N LEU A 418 -19.66 -9.35 5.88
CA LEU A 418 -20.88 -9.01 6.62
C LEU A 418 -21.51 -7.76 6.03
N GLU A 419 -22.84 -7.72 5.98
CA GLU A 419 -23.52 -6.44 5.76
C GLU A 419 -23.26 -5.49 6.95
N PRO A 420 -23.07 -4.18 6.70
CA PRO A 420 -22.82 -3.20 7.77
C PRO A 420 -23.85 -3.24 8.90
N ALA A 421 -25.11 -3.54 8.58
CA ALA A 421 -26.21 -3.61 9.55
C ALA A 421 -26.03 -4.70 10.63
N VAL A 422 -25.33 -5.80 10.30
CA VAL A 422 -25.13 -6.94 11.22
C VAL A 422 -23.70 -7.05 11.74
N ALA A 423 -22.75 -6.34 11.13
CA ALA A 423 -21.32 -6.45 11.43
C ALA A 423 -21.00 -6.26 12.92
N MET A 424 -21.63 -5.27 13.56
CA MET A 424 -21.46 -5.03 15.00
C MET A 424 -21.95 -6.19 15.86
N GLN A 425 -23.09 -6.79 15.52
CA GLN A 425 -23.66 -7.90 16.29
C GLN A 425 -22.74 -9.11 16.23
N VAL A 426 -22.28 -9.47 15.03
CA VAL A 426 -21.35 -10.59 14.83
C VAL A 426 -20.03 -10.34 15.56
N TRP A 427 -19.47 -9.13 15.46
CA TRP A 427 -18.26 -8.74 16.21
C TRP A 427 -18.45 -8.92 17.72
N ASP A 428 -19.52 -8.38 18.30
CA ASP A 428 -19.78 -8.44 19.73
C ASP A 428 -19.96 -9.90 20.21
N ARG A 429 -20.54 -10.80 19.40
CA ARG A 429 -20.69 -12.23 19.75
C ARG A 429 -19.37 -12.99 19.70
N LEU A 430 -18.57 -12.80 18.65
CA LEU A 430 -17.24 -13.39 18.57
C LEU A 430 -16.33 -12.91 19.71
N MET A 431 -16.36 -11.61 20.00
CA MET A 431 -15.63 -11.03 21.14
C MET A 431 -16.07 -11.61 22.48
N THR A 432 -17.38 -11.78 22.69
CA THR A 432 -17.93 -12.33 23.93
C THR A 432 -17.55 -13.81 24.10
N ALA A 433 -17.77 -14.63 23.07
CA ALA A 433 -17.43 -16.05 23.11
C ALA A 433 -15.92 -16.28 23.24
N GLY A 434 -15.10 -15.38 22.68
CA GLY A 434 -13.65 -15.46 22.74
C GLY A 434 -12.99 -15.05 24.05
N GLN A 435 -13.74 -14.52 25.03
CA GLN A 435 -13.17 -14.02 26.29
C GLN A 435 -12.36 -15.08 27.04
N THR A 436 -12.89 -16.30 27.16
CA THR A 436 -12.21 -17.43 27.84
C THR A 436 -10.99 -17.94 27.07
N SER A 437 -10.95 -17.68 25.76
CA SER A 437 -9.82 -17.99 24.88
C SER A 437 -8.80 -16.85 24.79
N GLY A 438 -9.01 -15.75 25.52
CA GLY A 438 -8.13 -14.59 25.52
C GLY A 438 -8.12 -13.82 24.20
N ILE A 439 -9.29 -13.70 23.56
CA ILE A 439 -9.47 -12.95 22.31
C ILE A 439 -9.01 -11.51 22.46
N ARG A 440 -8.29 -11.01 21.43
CA ARG A 440 -7.76 -9.65 21.44
C ARG A 440 -8.00 -8.94 20.11
N PRO A 441 -8.42 -7.66 20.11
CA PRO A 441 -8.41 -6.85 18.89
C PRO A 441 -6.96 -6.61 18.43
N GLY A 442 -6.73 -6.73 17.13
CA GLY A 442 -5.45 -6.45 16.48
C GLY A 442 -5.52 -5.30 15.49
N GLY A 443 -4.45 -4.50 15.43
CA GLY A 443 -4.29 -3.45 14.43
C GLY A 443 -3.49 -3.91 13.20
N TYR A 444 -3.55 -3.09 12.15
CA TYR A 444 -2.84 -3.35 10.89
C TYR A 444 -1.31 -3.46 11.05
N ARG A 445 -0.71 -2.83 12.08
CA ARG A 445 0.73 -2.96 12.35
C ARG A 445 1.12 -4.36 12.77
N ALA A 446 0.27 -5.08 13.49
CA ALA A 446 0.56 -6.46 13.88
C ALA A 446 0.60 -7.39 12.64
N LEU A 447 -0.17 -7.08 11.59
CA LEU A 447 -0.21 -7.90 10.38
C LEU A 447 1.14 -8.00 9.69
N ASP A 448 1.91 -6.92 9.58
CA ASP A 448 3.22 -6.96 8.90
C ASP A 448 4.21 -7.87 9.62
N SER A 449 4.23 -7.84 10.96
CA SER A 449 5.01 -8.81 11.74
C SER A 449 4.54 -10.25 11.48
N LEU A 450 3.24 -10.49 11.60
CA LEU A 450 2.66 -11.83 11.49
C LEU A 450 2.85 -12.44 10.10
N ARG A 451 2.58 -11.68 9.05
CA ARG A 451 2.64 -12.16 7.65
C ARG A 451 4.08 -12.39 7.20
N MET A 452 5.04 -11.59 7.69
CA MET A 452 6.45 -11.72 7.30
C MET A 452 7.10 -12.97 7.90
N GLU A 453 6.76 -13.35 9.13
CA GLU A 453 7.20 -14.63 9.72
C GLU A 453 6.73 -15.85 8.90
N LYS A 454 5.65 -15.69 8.15
CA LYS A 454 5.05 -16.73 7.30
C LYS A 454 5.52 -16.69 5.85
N GLY A 455 6.38 -15.74 5.50
CA GLY A 455 6.80 -15.59 4.12
C GLY A 455 5.71 -14.96 3.24
N TYR A 456 4.67 -14.31 3.77
CA TYR A 456 3.64 -13.72 2.91
C TYR A 456 4.10 -12.37 2.36
N ARG A 457 3.76 -12.11 1.10
CA ARG A 457 4.21 -10.95 0.33
C ARG A 457 3.15 -9.86 0.37
N TYR A 458 3.57 -8.62 0.11
CA TYR A 458 2.69 -7.46 0.04
C TYR A 458 2.84 -6.73 -1.31
N TYR A 459 1.75 -6.67 -2.07
CA TYR A 459 1.71 -5.97 -3.36
C TYR A 459 2.04 -4.49 -3.22
N GLY A 460 2.71 -3.92 -4.22
CA GLY A 460 3.17 -2.52 -4.25
C GLY A 460 4.46 -2.27 -3.47
N THR A 461 4.94 -3.24 -2.68
CA THR A 461 6.25 -3.17 -1.99
C THR A 461 7.15 -4.34 -2.37
N ASP A 462 6.67 -5.56 -2.09
CA ASP A 462 7.39 -6.81 -2.38
C ASP A 462 7.17 -7.29 -3.81
N LEU A 463 6.00 -6.96 -4.37
CA LEU A 463 5.56 -7.36 -5.70
C LEU A 463 5.23 -6.11 -6.51
N THR A 464 5.77 -6.03 -7.73
CA THR A 464 5.52 -4.92 -8.66
C THR A 464 5.36 -5.45 -10.08
N LEU A 465 5.03 -4.57 -11.03
CA LEU A 465 4.90 -4.96 -12.43
C LEU A 465 6.23 -5.38 -13.06
N LEU A 466 7.36 -5.02 -12.44
CA LEU A 466 8.71 -5.39 -12.91
C LEU A 466 9.17 -6.73 -12.33
N ASP A 467 8.40 -7.32 -11.41
CA ASP A 467 8.71 -8.58 -10.79
C ASP A 467 7.77 -9.66 -11.33
N ASN A 468 8.27 -10.89 -11.46
CA ASN A 468 7.44 -12.04 -11.87
C ASN A 468 7.23 -13.04 -10.72
N PRO A 469 6.17 -13.86 -10.77
CA PRO A 469 5.87 -14.81 -9.69
C PRO A 469 7.00 -15.81 -9.38
N LEU A 470 7.83 -16.19 -10.35
CA LEU A 470 8.91 -17.14 -10.13
C LEU A 470 10.01 -16.53 -9.24
N GLU A 471 10.42 -15.31 -9.56
CA GLU A 471 11.40 -14.54 -8.77
C GLU A 471 10.85 -14.19 -7.38
N ALA A 472 9.55 -13.94 -7.27
CA ALA A 472 8.90 -13.60 -6.01
C ALA A 472 8.73 -14.79 -5.02
N GLY A 473 9.02 -16.02 -5.47
CA GLY A 473 8.73 -17.24 -4.70
C GLY A 473 7.26 -17.67 -4.74
N LEU A 474 6.49 -17.14 -5.70
CA LEU A 474 5.05 -17.37 -5.90
C LEU A 474 4.79 -18.29 -7.11
N GLY A 475 5.78 -19.05 -7.56
CA GLY A 475 5.64 -19.98 -8.69
C GLY A 475 4.55 -21.04 -8.47
N PHE A 476 4.23 -21.36 -7.21
CA PHE A 476 3.13 -22.26 -6.85
C PHE A 476 1.73 -21.70 -7.16
N CYS A 477 1.61 -20.40 -7.41
CA CYS A 477 0.37 -19.75 -7.88
C CYS A 477 0.22 -19.81 -9.40
N VAL A 478 1.24 -20.24 -10.16
CA VAL A 478 1.19 -20.27 -11.62
C VAL A 478 0.81 -21.66 -12.12
N ARG A 479 -0.33 -21.77 -12.81
CA ARG A 479 -0.83 -23.03 -13.38
C ARG A 479 -0.63 -23.03 -14.90
N PHE A 480 0.53 -23.48 -15.36
CA PHE A 480 0.90 -23.48 -16.78
C PHE A 480 0.02 -24.37 -17.68
N ASP A 481 -0.67 -25.32 -17.07
CA ASP A 481 -1.57 -26.31 -17.66
C ASP A 481 -3.02 -25.84 -17.79
N LYS A 482 -3.40 -24.68 -17.22
CA LYS A 482 -4.78 -24.17 -17.24
C LYS A 482 -5.27 -23.62 -18.59
N GLY A 483 -4.38 -23.57 -19.59
CA GLY A 483 -4.63 -22.94 -20.88
C GLY A 483 -3.83 -21.66 -21.07
N ASP A 484 -4.31 -20.77 -21.93
CA ASP A 484 -3.69 -19.48 -22.22
C ASP A 484 -4.04 -18.43 -21.15
N PHE A 485 -3.05 -17.62 -20.77
CA PHE A 485 -3.20 -16.52 -19.82
C PHE A 485 -2.08 -15.50 -20.03
N ASN A 486 -2.29 -14.28 -19.54
CA ASN A 486 -1.34 -13.19 -19.68
C ASN A 486 0.04 -13.57 -19.10
N GLY A 487 1.08 -13.42 -19.92
CA GLY A 487 2.46 -13.69 -19.49
C GLY A 487 2.86 -15.16 -19.46
N ARG A 488 1.99 -16.09 -19.86
CA ARG A 488 2.27 -17.53 -19.83
C ARG A 488 3.59 -17.90 -20.53
N GLU A 489 3.76 -17.47 -21.78
CA GLU A 489 4.93 -17.84 -22.57
C GLU A 489 6.21 -17.16 -22.04
N ALA A 490 6.11 -15.91 -21.56
CA ALA A 490 7.22 -15.23 -20.89
C ALA A 490 7.64 -15.96 -19.61
N LEU A 491 6.69 -16.40 -18.79
CA LEU A 491 6.96 -17.16 -17.56
C LEU A 491 7.50 -18.57 -17.84
N LYS A 492 7.07 -19.23 -18.92
CA LYS A 492 7.67 -20.50 -19.35
C LYS A 492 9.12 -20.29 -19.79
N ALA A 493 9.39 -19.27 -20.58
CA ALA A 493 10.74 -18.93 -21.00
C ALA A 493 11.64 -18.64 -19.78
N ALA A 494 11.15 -17.83 -18.83
CA ALA A 494 11.85 -17.56 -17.58
C ALA A 494 12.09 -18.82 -16.73
N LYS A 495 11.10 -19.73 -16.66
CA LYS A 495 11.24 -21.01 -15.95
C LYS A 495 12.31 -21.91 -16.59
N THR A 496 12.37 -21.95 -17.91
CA THR A 496 13.37 -22.73 -18.66
C THR A 496 14.77 -22.13 -18.56
N ALA A 497 14.89 -20.81 -18.70
CA ALA A 497 16.18 -20.11 -18.59
C ALA A 497 16.73 -20.08 -17.16
N GLY A 498 15.84 -20.16 -16.16
CA GLY A 498 16.17 -19.95 -14.75
C GLY A 498 16.09 -18.47 -14.37
N ILE A 499 15.74 -18.21 -13.10
CA ILE A 499 15.70 -16.85 -12.55
C ILE A 499 17.11 -16.40 -12.13
N SER A 500 17.42 -15.11 -12.30
CA SER A 500 18.71 -14.52 -11.92
C SER A 500 18.70 -13.91 -10.52
N ARG A 501 17.53 -13.50 -10.04
CA ARG A 501 17.29 -12.97 -8.70
C ARG A 501 16.07 -13.65 -8.06
N ARG A 502 16.01 -13.62 -6.73
CA ARG A 502 14.87 -14.12 -5.95
C ARG A 502 14.58 -13.18 -4.77
N LEU A 503 13.31 -12.98 -4.46
CA LEU A 503 12.88 -12.33 -3.23
C LEU A 503 13.25 -13.23 -2.04
N ARG A 504 14.10 -12.72 -1.14
CA ARG A 504 14.63 -13.42 0.03
C ARG A 504 14.15 -12.79 1.32
N THR A 505 14.00 -13.62 2.34
CA THR A 505 13.84 -13.21 3.74
C THR A 505 15.19 -12.96 4.36
N LEU A 506 15.35 -11.80 5.00
CA LEU A 506 16.54 -11.39 5.72
C LEU A 506 16.20 -11.25 7.20
N LEU A 507 17.05 -11.75 8.08
CA LEU A 507 17.03 -11.45 9.50
C LEU A 507 18.10 -10.39 9.76
N VAL A 508 17.69 -9.16 10.01
CA VAL A 508 18.58 -7.99 10.11
C VAL A 508 18.95 -7.74 11.57
N GLY A 509 20.24 -7.67 11.87
CA GLY A 509 20.73 -7.54 13.24
C GLY A 509 20.38 -8.76 14.11
N GLU A 510 20.44 -8.56 15.42
CA GLU A 510 20.10 -9.59 16.42
C GLU A 510 18.69 -9.33 17.00
N GLN A 511 18.51 -9.48 18.31
CA GLN A 511 17.22 -9.28 18.99
C GLN A 511 16.87 -7.80 19.21
N GLU A 512 17.87 -6.92 19.25
CA GLU A 512 17.60 -5.50 19.42
C GLU A 512 16.88 -4.92 18.19
N TYR A 513 15.88 -4.07 18.44
CA TYR A 513 15.14 -3.44 17.36
C TYR A 513 16.05 -2.54 16.52
N VAL A 514 16.16 -2.86 15.23
CA VAL A 514 16.83 -2.06 14.21
C VAL A 514 15.80 -1.23 13.47
N THR A 515 16.07 0.06 13.33
CA THR A 515 15.18 1.03 12.69
C THR A 515 15.22 0.93 11.15
N VAL A 516 14.60 -0.11 10.59
CA VAL A 516 14.45 -0.33 9.14
C VAL A 516 13.00 -0.22 8.67
N TYR A 517 12.78 0.36 7.49
CA TYR A 517 11.45 0.63 6.94
C TYR A 517 11.26 0.23 5.48
N GLY A 518 12.34 -0.15 4.78
CA GLY A 518 12.34 -0.36 3.34
C GLY A 518 13.01 0.77 2.61
N GLY A 519 13.79 0.43 1.58
CA GLY A 519 14.59 1.38 0.82
C GLY A 519 16.07 1.40 1.19
N GLU A 520 16.45 0.82 2.32
CA GLU A 520 17.84 0.62 2.72
C GLU A 520 18.59 -0.26 1.71
N ALA A 521 19.86 0.06 1.44
CA ALA A 521 20.69 -0.71 0.52
C ALA A 521 21.19 -2.01 1.18
N VAL A 522 21.19 -3.10 0.41
CA VAL A 522 21.71 -4.41 0.82
C VAL A 522 23.03 -4.65 0.11
N TYR A 523 24.05 -5.03 0.88
CA TYR A 523 25.41 -5.25 0.44
C TYR A 523 25.83 -6.72 0.58
N ALA A 524 26.58 -7.20 -0.41
CA ALA A 524 27.37 -8.41 -0.29
C ALA A 524 28.75 -8.12 -0.89
N ASP A 525 29.81 -8.54 -0.22
CA ASP A 525 31.20 -8.35 -0.66
C ASP A 525 31.52 -6.88 -1.05
N GLY A 526 31.03 -5.93 -0.26
CA GLY A 526 31.25 -4.49 -0.46
C GLY A 526 30.43 -3.84 -1.58
N SER A 527 29.63 -4.60 -2.33
CA SER A 527 28.81 -4.11 -3.45
C SER A 527 27.32 -4.12 -3.12
N ILE A 528 26.57 -3.15 -3.65
CA ILE A 528 25.10 -3.14 -3.53
C ILE A 528 24.53 -4.27 -4.39
N VAL A 529 23.83 -5.20 -3.76
CA VAL A 529 23.18 -6.35 -4.41
C VAL A 529 21.66 -6.26 -4.39
N GLY A 530 21.11 -5.32 -3.61
CA GLY A 530 19.66 -5.17 -3.49
C GLY A 530 19.27 -3.96 -2.65
N ARG A 531 17.96 -3.90 -2.39
CA ARG A 531 17.33 -2.87 -1.54
C ARG A 531 16.23 -3.53 -0.74
N LEU A 532 16.07 -3.14 0.53
CA LEU A 532 14.97 -3.64 1.35
C LEU A 532 13.61 -3.22 0.75
N ARG A 533 12.66 -4.16 0.82
CA ARG A 533 11.26 -4.00 0.44
C ARG A 533 10.46 -3.83 1.73
N SER A 534 9.62 -4.79 2.10
CA SER A 534 8.97 -4.77 3.41
C SER A 534 9.94 -5.04 4.55
N CYS A 535 9.65 -4.42 5.70
CA CYS A 535 10.37 -4.57 6.95
C CYS A 535 9.37 -4.64 8.12
N ALA A 536 9.64 -5.52 9.08
CA ALA A 536 8.92 -5.58 10.36
C ALA A 536 9.83 -6.17 11.44
N TYR A 537 9.45 -6.07 12.70
CA TYR A 537 10.04 -6.90 13.74
C TYR A 537 9.18 -8.13 13.94
N GLY A 538 9.74 -9.33 13.77
CA GLY A 538 9.01 -10.58 14.02
C GLY A 538 9.06 -10.92 15.49
N PHE A 539 7.94 -10.78 16.21
CA PHE A 539 7.93 -10.98 17.67
C PHE A 539 8.05 -12.44 18.11
N THR A 540 7.67 -13.42 17.26
CA THR A 540 7.89 -14.84 17.55
C THR A 540 9.34 -15.22 17.25
N VAL A 541 9.91 -14.69 16.17
CA VAL A 541 11.30 -14.93 15.78
C VAL A 541 12.30 -14.13 16.64
N GLY A 542 11.87 -13.01 17.20
CA GLY A 542 12.67 -12.11 18.04
C GLY A 542 13.77 -11.39 17.27
N ARG A 543 13.55 -11.00 16.00
CA ARG A 543 14.51 -10.27 15.15
C ARG A 543 13.78 -9.37 14.15
N ASN A 544 14.46 -8.35 13.61
CA ASN A 544 13.97 -7.63 12.44
C ASN A 544 13.96 -8.55 11.21
N ILE A 545 12.82 -8.61 10.53
CA ILE A 545 12.62 -9.33 9.28
C ILE A 545 12.52 -8.30 8.16
N ALA A 546 13.22 -8.54 7.06
CA ALA A 546 13.09 -7.75 5.86
C ALA A 546 13.03 -8.63 4.60
N TYR A 547 12.45 -8.12 3.53
CA TYR A 547 12.53 -8.75 2.22
C TYR A 547 13.45 -7.98 1.28
N SER A 548 14.17 -8.70 0.42
CA SER A 548 14.93 -8.08 -0.68
C SER A 548 15.06 -9.04 -1.85
N TYR A 549 15.00 -8.50 -3.08
CA TYR A 549 15.43 -9.26 -4.26
C TYR A 549 16.95 -9.32 -4.28
N LEU A 550 17.51 -10.52 -4.19
CA LEU A 550 18.94 -10.77 -4.23
C LEU A 550 19.31 -11.71 -5.39
N PRO A 551 20.54 -11.64 -5.91
CA PRO A 551 21.07 -12.65 -6.82
C PRO A 551 20.84 -14.08 -6.29
N VAL A 552 20.48 -15.02 -7.16
CA VAL A 552 20.10 -16.38 -6.72
C VAL A 552 21.17 -17.12 -5.91
N GLY A 553 22.45 -16.81 -6.13
CA GLY A 553 23.58 -17.35 -5.38
C GLY A 553 23.61 -16.96 -3.89
N LEU A 554 22.94 -15.87 -3.52
CA LEU A 554 22.71 -15.48 -2.13
C LEU A 554 21.45 -16.17 -1.61
N GLY A 555 21.58 -17.47 -1.34
CA GLY A 555 20.53 -18.33 -0.78
C GLY A 555 20.52 -18.37 0.75
N PRO A 556 19.59 -19.14 1.36
CA PRO A 556 19.55 -19.34 2.80
C PRO A 556 20.92 -19.76 3.37
N GLY A 557 21.35 -19.12 4.46
CA GLY A 557 22.66 -19.29 5.07
C GLY A 557 23.73 -18.31 4.59
N ALA A 558 23.49 -17.57 3.49
CA ALA A 558 24.36 -16.48 3.08
C ALA A 558 24.28 -15.30 4.07
N ARG A 559 25.34 -14.50 4.15
CA ARG A 559 25.39 -13.27 4.94
C ARG A 559 25.45 -12.06 4.03
N VAL A 560 24.72 -11.02 4.42
CA VAL A 560 24.70 -9.71 3.76
C VAL A 560 24.75 -8.61 4.81
N GLU A 561 24.90 -7.37 4.40
CA GLU A 561 24.84 -6.21 5.29
C GLU A 561 23.78 -5.22 4.80
N VAL A 562 23.07 -4.58 5.71
CA VAL A 562 22.08 -3.54 5.41
C VAL A 562 22.64 -2.19 5.82
N ASP A 563 22.50 -1.18 4.94
CA ASP A 563 22.81 0.22 5.28
C ASP A 563 21.69 0.84 6.11
N VAL A 564 21.92 1.01 7.40
CA VAL A 564 20.98 1.64 8.32
C VAL A 564 21.58 2.96 8.78
N PHE A 565 21.13 4.05 8.18
CA PHE A 565 21.61 5.42 8.45
C PHE A 565 23.15 5.56 8.38
N GLY A 566 23.79 4.96 7.37
CA GLY A 566 25.24 5.03 7.14
C GLY A 566 26.04 3.97 7.91
N ARG A 567 25.39 3.11 8.69
CA ARG A 567 26.01 1.98 9.38
C ARG A 567 25.65 0.65 8.72
N ARG A 568 26.65 -0.18 8.47
CA ARG A 568 26.46 -1.58 8.03
C ARG A 568 25.97 -2.43 9.21
N VAL A 569 24.76 -2.99 9.08
CA VAL A 569 24.17 -3.93 10.04
C VAL A 569 24.18 -5.32 9.40
N PRO A 570 24.78 -6.34 10.03
CA PRO A 570 24.76 -7.70 9.51
C PRO A 570 23.34 -8.23 9.36
N ALA A 571 23.10 -9.04 8.33
CA ALA A 571 21.85 -9.75 8.14
C ALA A 571 22.07 -11.15 7.55
N ASP A 572 21.26 -12.10 8.01
CA ASP A 572 21.29 -13.47 7.52
C ASP A 572 20.20 -13.69 6.47
N VAL A 573 20.56 -14.25 5.32
CA VAL A 573 19.58 -14.74 4.35
C VAL A 573 18.95 -16.02 4.89
N SER A 574 17.62 -16.04 5.02
CA SER A 574 16.86 -17.15 5.59
C SER A 574 15.95 -17.81 4.56
N THR A 575 15.26 -18.88 4.97
CA THR A 575 14.15 -19.45 4.21
C THR A 575 12.99 -18.47 4.13
N ASP A 576 12.18 -18.57 3.06
CA ASP A 576 11.08 -17.64 2.79
C ASP A 576 10.11 -17.53 4.00
N ALA A 577 9.67 -18.68 4.54
CA ALA A 577 8.91 -18.75 5.79
C ALA A 577 9.84 -19.10 6.96
N LEU A 578 9.73 -18.35 8.05
CA LEU A 578 10.53 -18.54 9.27
C LEU A 578 9.86 -19.50 10.25
N LEU A 579 8.53 -19.57 10.23
CA LEU A 579 7.75 -20.50 11.05
C LEU A 579 7.22 -21.67 10.20
N LYS A 580 7.50 -22.90 10.65
CA LYS A 580 7.02 -24.13 10.01
C LYS A 580 5.51 -24.25 10.11
N ARG A 581 4.91 -25.00 9.17
CA ARG A 581 3.45 -25.23 9.10
C ARG A 581 2.92 -26.11 10.23
N GLU A 582 3.74 -27.01 10.76
CA GLU A 582 3.39 -27.98 11.81
C GLU A 582 3.20 -27.35 13.20
N GLN A 583 3.46 -26.05 13.35
CA GLN A 583 3.15 -25.30 14.58
C GLN A 583 1.74 -24.65 14.53
N LEU A 584 0.96 -24.85 13.45
CA LEU A 584 -0.12 -23.93 13.06
C LEU A 584 -1.45 -24.60 12.66
N VAL A 585 -1.55 -25.91 12.79
CA VAL A 585 -2.80 -26.65 12.65
C VAL A 585 -2.71 -27.78 13.66
N GLY A 586 -3.72 -27.97 14.51
CA GLY A 586 -3.76 -29.09 15.45
C GLY A 586 -3.33 -30.39 14.77
N HIS A 587 -2.59 -31.22 15.50
CA HIS A 587 -2.02 -32.48 15.04
C HIS A 587 -2.90 -33.18 13.98
N ASP A 588 -2.30 -33.50 12.82
CA ASP A 588 -2.83 -34.35 11.72
C ASP A 588 -3.44 -33.71 10.45
N ALA A 589 -2.91 -32.58 9.95
CA ALA A 589 -3.18 -32.15 8.58
C ALA A 589 -2.13 -32.67 7.57
N LYS A 590 -2.52 -33.66 6.74
CA LYS A 590 -1.72 -34.16 5.60
C LYS A 590 -1.38 -33.04 4.60
N HIS A 591 -0.17 -33.14 4.02
CA HIS A 591 0.40 -32.24 3.02
C HIS A 591 -0.59 -31.78 1.94
N VAL A 592 -1.03 -30.53 2.03
CA VAL A 592 -1.62 -29.80 0.90
C VAL A 592 -0.59 -28.77 0.46
N ALA A 593 0.07 -29.00 -0.68
CA ALA A 593 1.09 -28.11 -1.23
C ALA A 593 0.62 -26.64 -1.24
N SER A 594 1.36 -25.77 -0.52
CA SER A 594 1.47 -24.35 -0.84
C SER A 594 2.81 -24.17 -1.53
#